data_AF-A0AAU3PYM4-F1
#
_entry.id   AF-A0AAU3PYM4-F1
#
_cell.length_a   1.000
_cell.length_b   1.000
_cell.length_c   1.000
_cell.angle_alpha   90.00
_cell.angle_beta   90.00
_cell.angle_gamma   90.00
#
_symmetry.space_group_name_H-M   'P 1'
#
loop_
_entity.id
_entity.type
_entity.pdbx_description
1 polymer ?
#
loop_
_entity_poly.entity_id
_entity_poly.type
_entity_poly.pdbx_seq_one_letter_code
_entity_poly.pdbx_strand_id
1 'polypeptide(L)'
;MLPTPTVSQFRKAAASSPQQACVMIYRDATRAILWDDKLADIGDHEVSPEQCLTFEHDQFEQIQHTIRTGEPVRNALTITQTSSGAFIFSAAAEFAGSAGSARLHFDRHEYHAFITGVRDREFERELFTPVPLD
;
A
#
# COMPACT_ATOMS: atom_id res chain seq x y z
N MET A 1 -1.69 -17.82 13.12
CA MET A 1 -2.37 -16.85 12.24
C MET A 1 -1.82 -15.49 12.58
N LEU A 2 -1.35 -14.72 11.59
CA LEU A 2 -1.03 -13.31 11.82
C LEU A 2 -2.33 -12.54 12.04
N PRO A 3 -2.39 -11.58 12.97
CA PRO A 3 -3.60 -10.80 13.20
C PRO A 3 -4.00 -10.04 11.94
N THR A 4 -5.30 -10.03 11.63
CA THR A 4 -5.83 -9.20 10.55
C THR A 4 -5.81 -7.74 11.01
N PRO A 5 -5.21 -6.81 10.25
CA PRO A 5 -5.21 -5.42 10.66
C PRO A 5 -6.62 -4.82 10.58
N THR A 6 -6.93 -3.88 11.47
CA THR A 6 -8.14 -3.07 11.36
C THR A 6 -7.88 -1.79 10.56
N VAL A 7 -8.94 -1.17 10.04
CA VAL A 7 -8.88 0.10 9.27
C VAL A 7 -8.01 1.16 9.95
N SER A 8 -8.16 1.34 11.27
CA SER A 8 -7.44 2.35 12.06
C SER A 8 -5.93 2.13 12.14
N GLN A 9 -5.44 0.92 11.83
CA GLN A 9 -4.02 0.58 11.84
C GLN A 9 -3.31 0.93 10.53
N PHE A 10 -4.07 1.21 9.46
CA PHE A 10 -3.50 1.67 8.21
C PHE A 10 -3.22 3.18 8.24
N ARG A 11 -2.21 3.59 7.49
CA ARG A 11 -1.82 4.99 7.29
C ARG A 11 -1.96 5.39 5.84
N LYS A 12 -2.52 6.56 5.59
CA LYS A 12 -2.49 7.24 4.29
C LYS A 12 -1.29 8.18 4.20
N ALA A 13 -0.93 8.56 2.98
CA ALA A 13 0.05 9.62 2.76
C ALA A 13 -0.45 10.94 3.38
N ALA A 14 0.43 11.79 3.89
CA ALA A 14 0.06 13.10 4.43
C ALA A 14 -0.48 14.03 3.34
N ALA A 15 -0.02 13.86 2.10
CA ALA A 15 -0.51 14.56 0.92
C ALA A 15 -1.96 14.18 0.54
N SER A 16 -2.52 13.14 1.14
CA SER A 16 -3.90 12.70 0.95
C SER A 16 -4.89 13.66 1.61
N SER A 17 -5.90 14.12 0.86
CA SER A 17 -7.00 14.87 1.46
C SER A 17 -7.82 13.97 2.40
N PRO A 18 -8.29 14.47 3.56
CA PRO A 18 -9.19 13.72 4.44
C PRO A 18 -10.50 13.25 3.78
N GLN A 19 -10.90 13.93 2.70
CA GLN A 19 -12.15 13.66 1.98
C GLN A 19 -11.95 12.85 0.70
N GLN A 20 -10.72 12.52 0.35
CA GLN A 20 -10.42 11.70 -0.83
C GLN A 20 -9.99 10.32 -0.38
N ALA A 21 -10.52 9.32 -1.09
CA ALA A 21 -10.01 7.97 -1.03
C ALA A 21 -8.51 7.96 -1.28
N CYS A 22 -7.78 6.98 -0.74
CA CYS A 22 -6.33 6.91 -0.85
C CYS A 22 -5.78 5.49 -0.70
N VAL A 23 -4.53 5.32 -1.16
CA VAL A 23 -3.73 4.14 -0.83
C VAL A 23 -3.47 4.13 0.67
N MET A 24 -3.93 3.07 1.33
CA MET A 24 -3.72 2.80 2.75
C MET A 24 -2.59 1.80 2.91
N ILE A 25 -1.61 2.13 3.74
CA ILE A 25 -0.43 1.32 4.03
C ILE A 25 -0.47 0.85 5.47
N TYR A 26 -0.37 -0.45 5.68
CA TYR A 26 -0.09 -1.06 6.97
C TYR A 26 1.27 -1.75 6.92
N ARG A 27 2.00 -1.75 8.03
CA ARG A 27 3.23 -2.54 8.19
C ARG A 27 3.27 -3.14 9.59
N ASP A 28 3.72 -4.39 9.69
CA ASP A 28 3.98 -5.07 10.97
C ASP A 28 5.40 -5.64 11.01
N ALA A 29 5.70 -6.56 11.93
CA ALA A 29 7.01 -7.19 12.04
C ALA A 29 7.41 -8.01 10.79
N THR A 30 6.44 -8.47 10.01
CA THR A 30 6.60 -9.47 8.94
C THR A 30 6.27 -8.95 7.55
N ARG A 31 5.29 -8.04 7.42
CA ARG A 31 4.73 -7.67 6.11
C ARG A 31 4.35 -6.20 6.00
N ALA A 32 4.20 -5.74 4.77
CA ALA A 32 3.52 -4.52 4.38
C ALA A 32 2.23 -4.87 3.62
N ILE A 33 1.18 -4.09 3.82
CA ILE A 33 -0.13 -4.30 3.19
C ILE A 33 -0.58 -2.99 2.55
N LEU A 34 -0.97 -3.07 1.28
CA LEU A 34 -1.63 -2.01 0.53
C LEU A 34 -3.12 -2.32 0.45
N TRP A 35 -3.93 -1.30 0.67
CA TRP A 35 -5.38 -1.38 0.63
C TRP A 35 -5.97 -0.08 0.06
N ASP A 36 -7.19 -0.16 -0.46
CA ASP A 36 -7.96 0.99 -0.98
C ASP A 36 -9.08 1.29 0.02
N ASP A 37 -9.05 2.47 0.65
CA ASP A 37 -10.04 2.84 1.66
C ASP A 37 -11.47 2.98 1.10
N LYS A 38 -11.66 3.01 -0.23
CA LYS A 38 -13.00 2.89 -0.86
C LYS A 38 -13.68 1.57 -0.53
N LEU A 39 -12.90 0.55 -0.15
CA LEU A 39 -13.39 -0.76 0.23
C LEU A 39 -13.78 -0.84 1.72
N ALA A 40 -13.57 0.24 2.48
CA ALA A 40 -13.92 0.31 3.88
C ALA A 40 -15.43 0.42 4.08
N ASP A 41 -15.99 -0.45 4.92
CA ASP A 41 -17.27 -0.18 5.56
C ASP A 41 -17.14 0.94 6.61
N ILE A 42 -18.27 1.47 7.08
CA ILE A 42 -18.28 2.55 8.08
C ILE A 42 -17.72 2.03 9.42
N GLY A 43 -16.66 2.67 9.91
CA GLY A 43 -16.08 2.43 11.24
C GLY A 43 -14.82 1.57 11.21
N ASP A 44 -14.25 1.31 12.37
CA ASP A 44 -13.05 0.48 12.51
C ASP A 44 -13.43 -1.00 12.53
N HIS A 45 -12.91 -1.77 11.56
CA HIS A 45 -13.17 -3.19 11.38
C HIS A 45 -11.96 -3.88 10.75
N GLU A 46 -11.90 -5.21 10.83
CA GLU A 46 -10.84 -6.00 10.20
C GLU A 46 -10.90 -5.89 8.67
N VAL A 47 -9.76 -5.62 8.04
CA VAL A 47 -9.65 -5.53 6.58
C VAL A 47 -9.42 -6.91 5.98
N SER A 48 -10.31 -7.34 5.07
CA SER A 48 -10.19 -8.65 4.44
C SER A 48 -8.88 -8.79 3.63
N PRO A 49 -8.11 -9.88 3.81
CA PRO A 49 -6.92 -10.13 3.00
C PRO A 49 -7.20 -10.19 1.49
N GLU A 50 -8.42 -10.58 1.08
CA GLU A 50 -8.83 -10.66 -0.33
C GLU A 50 -8.93 -9.28 -1.00
N GLN A 51 -9.07 -8.23 -0.20
CA GLN A 51 -9.13 -6.83 -0.64
C GLN A 51 -7.75 -6.17 -0.63
N CYS A 52 -6.71 -6.88 -0.24
CA CYS A 52 -5.38 -6.34 0.01
C CYS A 52 -4.35 -6.84 -1.01
N LEU A 53 -3.29 -6.05 -1.18
CA LEU A 53 -2.02 -6.52 -1.70
C LEU A 53 -1.02 -6.61 -0.54
N THR A 54 -0.51 -7.81 -0.27
CA THR A 54 0.42 -8.06 0.84
C THR A 54 1.82 -8.30 0.29
N PHE A 55 2.84 -7.72 0.92
CA PHE A 55 4.23 -7.86 0.51
C PHE A 55 5.10 -8.17 1.73
N GLU A 56 6.16 -8.95 1.51
CA GLU A 56 7.26 -9.00 2.47
C GLU A 56 7.92 -7.62 2.55
N HIS A 57 8.59 -7.31 3.67
CA HIS A 57 9.23 -6.00 3.82
C HIS A 57 10.25 -5.71 2.72
N ASP A 58 11.08 -6.67 2.35
CA ASP A 58 12.09 -6.48 1.30
C ASP A 58 11.46 -6.18 -0.07
N GLN A 59 10.30 -6.80 -0.36
CA GLN A 59 9.53 -6.49 -1.57
C GLN A 59 8.99 -5.06 -1.51
N PHE A 60 8.45 -4.63 -0.36
CA PHE A 60 7.95 -3.27 -0.19
C PHE A 60 9.06 -2.22 -0.23
N GLU A 61 10.25 -2.52 0.30
CA GLU A 61 11.41 -1.62 0.16
C GLU A 61 11.86 -1.49 -1.29
N GLN A 62 11.82 -2.57 -2.07
CA GLN A 62 12.08 -2.51 -3.52
C GLN A 62 11.02 -1.67 -4.25
N ILE A 63 9.75 -1.76 -3.86
CA ILE A 63 8.67 -0.88 -4.37
C ILE A 63 9.02 0.57 -4.09
N GLN A 64 9.33 0.91 -2.84
CA GLN A 64 9.65 2.28 -2.45
C GLN A 64 10.90 2.81 -3.18
N HIS A 65 11.95 2.00 -3.28
CA HIS A 65 13.18 2.34 -3.99
C HIS A 65 12.91 2.65 -5.47
N THR A 66 12.18 1.76 -6.15
CA THR A 66 11.81 1.92 -7.57
C THR A 66 11.05 3.22 -7.82
N ILE A 67 10.10 3.58 -6.95
CA ILE A 67 9.33 4.82 -7.06
C ILE A 67 10.20 6.06 -6.85
N ARG A 68 11.19 5.98 -5.96
CA ARG A 68 12.11 7.08 -5.65
C ARG A 68 13.12 7.32 -6.76
N THR A 69 13.69 6.26 -7.32
CA THR A 69 14.79 6.35 -8.31
C THR A 69 14.29 6.34 -9.75
N GLY A 70 13.10 5.80 -10.01
CA GLY A 70 12.59 5.56 -11.36
C GLY A 70 13.32 4.43 -12.08
N GLU A 71 14.19 3.67 -11.40
CA GLU A 71 14.92 2.56 -12.00
C GLU A 71 14.03 1.34 -12.21
N PRO A 72 14.16 0.63 -13.34
CA PRO A 72 13.40 -0.60 -13.57
C PRO A 72 13.95 -1.73 -12.69
N VAL A 73 13.19 -2.10 -11.65
CA VAL A 73 13.42 -3.29 -10.83
C VAL A 73 12.31 -4.31 -11.11
N ARG A 74 12.60 -5.61 -11.03
CA ARG A 74 11.54 -6.63 -10.97
C ARG A 74 10.76 -6.44 -9.68
N ASN A 75 9.65 -5.74 -9.79
CA ASN A 75 8.90 -5.27 -8.64
C ASN A 75 7.69 -6.19 -8.38
N ALA A 76 7.40 -6.46 -7.11
CA ALA A 76 6.25 -7.27 -6.73
C ALA A 76 4.91 -6.57 -7.01
N LEU A 77 4.94 -5.24 -7.15
CA LEU A 77 3.80 -4.41 -7.52
C LEU A 77 3.86 -3.98 -8.99
N THR A 78 2.77 -4.21 -9.71
CA THR A 78 2.49 -3.63 -11.01
C THR A 78 1.55 -2.45 -10.86
N ILE A 79 1.88 -1.31 -11.46
CA ILE A 79 1.03 -0.13 -11.56
C ILE A 79 0.75 0.13 -13.04
N THR A 80 -0.49 -0.04 -13.46
CA THR A 80 -0.91 0.16 -14.86
C THR A 80 -1.82 1.37 -14.96
N GLN A 81 -1.51 2.31 -15.87
CA GLN A 81 -2.42 3.39 -16.21
C GLN A 81 -3.43 2.92 -17.27
N THR A 82 -4.72 3.13 -17.02
CA THR A 82 -5.79 2.83 -17.98
C THR A 82 -5.92 3.94 -19.04
N SER A 83 -6.64 3.66 -20.12
CA SER A 83 -6.98 4.68 -21.13
C SER A 83 -7.82 5.84 -20.59
N SER A 84 -8.54 5.64 -19.47
CA SER A 84 -9.28 6.68 -18.77
C SER A 84 -8.40 7.54 -17.84
N GLY A 85 -7.12 7.21 -17.70
CA GLY A 85 -6.17 7.93 -16.84
C GLY A 85 -6.19 7.50 -15.37
N ALA A 86 -6.94 6.45 -15.02
CA ALA A 86 -6.89 5.82 -13.70
C ALA A 86 -5.68 4.89 -13.59
N PHE A 87 -5.31 4.54 -12.35
CA PHE A 87 -4.20 3.66 -12.03
C PHE A 87 -4.72 2.39 -11.35
N ILE A 88 -4.25 1.24 -11.81
CA ILE A 88 -4.57 -0.06 -11.23
C ILE A 88 -3.30 -0.63 -10.61
N PHE A 89 -3.37 -0.91 -9.31
CA PHE A 89 -2.31 -1.57 -8.56
C PHE A 89 -2.67 -3.04 -8.46
N SER A 90 -1.74 -3.92 -8.83
CA SER A 90 -1.90 -5.37 -8.70
C SER A 90 -0.57 -6.03 -8.41
N ALA A 91 -0.60 -7.24 -7.86
CA ALA A 91 0.61 -8.05 -7.81
C ALA A 91 1.14 -8.32 -9.23
N ALA A 92 2.46 -8.31 -9.40
CA ALA A 92 3.09 -8.87 -10.58
C ALA A 92 2.80 -10.38 -10.66
N ALA A 93 2.73 -10.93 -11.88
CA ALA A 93 2.18 -12.26 -12.13
C ALA A 93 2.89 -13.37 -11.34
N GLU A 94 4.21 -13.25 -11.19
CA GLU A 94 5.04 -14.19 -10.44
C GLU A 94 4.86 -14.10 -8.91
N PHE A 95 4.29 -13.01 -8.40
CA PHE A 95 4.03 -12.79 -6.97
C PHE A 95 2.55 -12.93 -6.59
N ALA A 96 1.64 -13.12 -7.54
CA ALA A 96 0.20 -13.17 -7.27
C ALA A 96 -0.21 -14.25 -6.23
N GLY A 97 0.52 -15.37 -6.18
CA GLY A 97 0.27 -16.44 -5.21
C GLY A 97 0.60 -16.09 -3.76
N SER A 98 1.51 -15.13 -3.53
CA SER A 98 1.89 -14.68 -2.18
C SER A 98 1.30 -13.31 -1.84
N ALA A 99 1.20 -12.42 -2.84
CA ALA A 99 0.80 -11.04 -2.63
C ALA A 99 -0.72 -10.80 -2.68
N GLY A 100 -1.48 -11.80 -3.13
CA GLY A 100 -2.92 -11.69 -3.33
C GLY A 100 -3.27 -11.29 -4.76
N SER A 101 -4.57 -11.41 -5.07
CA SER A 101 -5.13 -11.16 -6.41
C SER A 101 -5.93 -9.87 -6.51
N ALA A 102 -5.94 -9.04 -5.45
CA ALA A 102 -6.66 -7.78 -5.43
C ALA A 102 -6.18 -6.85 -6.55
N ARG A 103 -7.12 -6.05 -7.07
CA ARG A 103 -6.84 -4.94 -7.99
C ARG A 103 -7.35 -3.68 -7.34
N LEU A 104 -6.45 -2.79 -6.95
CA LEU A 104 -6.79 -1.55 -6.27
C LEU A 104 -6.85 -0.42 -7.30
N HIS A 105 -7.89 0.41 -7.24
CA HIS A 105 -8.22 1.37 -8.28
C HIS A 105 -8.10 2.79 -7.77
N PHE A 106 -7.17 3.55 -8.34
CA PHE A 106 -6.83 4.88 -7.90
C PHE A 106 -6.96 5.90 -9.04
N ASP A 107 -7.49 7.07 -8.73
CA ASP A 107 -7.41 8.20 -9.64
C ASP A 107 -6.00 8.83 -9.65
N ARG A 108 -5.85 9.89 -10.43
CA ARG A 108 -4.57 10.59 -10.57
C ARG A 108 -4.10 11.24 -9.26
N HIS A 109 -5.00 11.83 -8.47
CA HIS A 109 -4.66 12.49 -7.22
C HIS A 109 -4.21 11.46 -6.18
N GLU A 110 -4.92 10.34 -6.08
CA GLU A 110 -4.61 9.22 -5.17
C GLU A 110 -3.25 8.61 -5.48
N TYR A 111 -3.00 8.32 -6.77
CA TYR A 111 -1.69 7.86 -7.23
C TYR A 111 -0.59 8.87 -6.90
N HIS A 112 -0.79 10.15 -7.21
CA HIS A 112 0.20 11.19 -6.91
C HIS A 112 0.47 11.34 -5.41
N ALA A 113 -0.55 11.25 -4.56
CA ALA A 113 -0.40 11.31 -3.11
C ALA A 113 0.46 10.14 -2.60
N PHE A 114 0.21 8.92 -3.09
CA PHE A 114 1.03 7.75 -2.77
C PHE A 114 2.49 7.92 -3.20
N ILE A 115 2.72 8.35 -4.45
CA ILE A 115 4.08 8.58 -4.98
C ILE A 115 4.81 9.65 -4.17
N THR A 116 4.13 10.73 -3.77
CA THR A 116 4.68 11.77 -2.89
C THR A 116 5.04 11.19 -1.52
N GLY A 117 4.13 10.46 -0.87
CA GLY A 117 4.41 9.86 0.45
C GLY A 117 5.58 8.87 0.43
N VAL A 118 5.75 8.10 -0.65
CA VAL A 118 6.92 7.24 -0.84
C VAL A 118 8.21 8.07 -0.96
N ARG A 119 8.19 9.17 -1.73
CA ARG A 119 9.35 10.06 -1.91
C ARG A 119 9.72 10.81 -0.63
N ASP A 120 8.72 11.18 0.16
CA ASP A 120 8.86 11.87 1.44
C ASP A 120 9.14 10.91 2.61
N ARG A 121 9.30 9.61 2.32
CA ARG A 121 9.66 8.56 3.28
C ARG A 121 8.63 8.36 4.40
N GLU A 122 7.36 8.54 4.08
CA GLU A 122 6.26 8.38 5.04
C GLU A 122 5.94 6.92 5.38
N PHE A 123 6.40 5.98 4.54
CA PHE A 123 6.11 4.55 4.67
C PHE A 123 7.30 3.71 5.15
N GLU A 124 8.31 4.34 5.76
CA GLU A 124 9.48 3.65 6.32
C GLU A 124 9.11 2.74 7.50
N ARG A 125 9.77 1.58 7.61
CA ARG A 125 9.39 0.52 8.57
C ARG A 125 9.43 0.99 10.02
N GLU A 126 10.42 1.81 10.34
CA GLU A 126 10.64 2.38 11.67
C GLU A 126 9.45 3.22 12.17
N LEU A 127 8.70 3.85 11.25
CA LEU A 127 7.54 4.66 11.60
C LEU A 127 6.35 3.80 12.05
N PHE A 128 6.30 2.52 11.66
CA PHE A 128 5.19 1.59 11.93
C PHE A 128 5.48 0.62 13.07
N THR A 129 6.73 0.56 13.51
CA THR A 129 7.11 -0.29 14.65
C THR A 129 6.85 0.49 15.93
N PRO A 130 6.12 -0.04 16.93
CA PRO A 130 6.06 0.59 18.23
C PRO A 130 7.48 0.74 18.78
N VAL A 131 7.87 1.95 19.18
CA VAL A 131 9.10 2.13 19.97
C VAL A 131 8.90 1.31 21.25
N PRO A 132 9.78 0.34 21.58
CA PRO A 132 9.72 -0.32 22.86
C PRO A 132 9.78 0.75 23.96
N LEU A 133 8.77 0.78 24.83
CA LEU A 133 8.88 1.54 26.06
C LEU A 133 9.92 0.80 26.92
N ASP A 134 11.14 1.34 26.98
CA ASP A 134 12.16 0.94 27.95
C ASP A 134 11.72 1.25 29.39
#